data_AF-A0A4U6JHP9-F1
#
_entry.id   AF-A0A4U6JHP9-F1
#
_cell.length_a   1.000
_cell.length_b   1.000
_cell.length_c   1.000
_cell.angle_alpha   90.00
_cell.angle_beta   90.00
_cell.angle_gamma   90.00
#
_symmetry.space_group_name_H-M   'P 1'
#
loop_
_entity.id
_entity.type
_entity.pdbx_description
1 polymer ?
#
loop_
_entity_poly.entity_id
_entity_poly.type
_entity_poly.pdbx_seq_one_letter_code
_entity_poly.pdbx_strand_id
1 'polypeptide(L)'
;MLTQSDFSKFKNLNISINNILVFAAVMNTGGIVSASYYMNCSPSAVSLSLKKFCTCFPEKLFSREGRCLIPTEEAQLLYNDISPAIRNLLYAMTSSTDISSTAVEQIS
;
A
#
# COMPACT_ATOMS: atom_id res chain seq x y z
N MET A 1 -11.07 -17.84 11.75
CA MET A 1 -12.30 -17.10 11.41
C MET A 1 -12.13 -15.66 11.87
N LEU A 2 -12.53 -14.67 11.07
CA LEU A 2 -12.50 -13.26 11.50
C LEU A 2 -13.47 -13.05 12.67
N THR A 3 -13.06 -12.23 13.63
CA THR A 3 -13.79 -11.96 14.87
C THR A 3 -14.32 -10.53 14.89
N GLN A 4 -15.31 -10.26 15.74
CA GLN A 4 -15.79 -8.90 16.00
C GLN A 4 -14.66 -7.94 16.45
N SER A 5 -13.64 -8.48 17.16
CA SER A 5 -12.46 -7.71 17.56
C SER A 5 -11.68 -7.21 16.36
N ASP A 6 -11.52 -8.02 15.31
CA ASP A 6 -10.78 -7.66 14.10
C ASP A 6 -11.45 -6.47 13.40
N PHE A 7 -12.76 -6.55 13.16
CA PHE A 7 -13.52 -5.45 12.53
C PHE A 7 -13.49 -4.17 13.37
N SER A 8 -13.58 -4.29 14.71
CA SER A 8 -13.52 -3.15 15.62
C SER A 8 -12.15 -2.47 15.57
N LYS A 9 -11.06 -3.25 15.54
CA LYS A 9 -9.69 -2.72 15.39
C LYS A 9 -9.52 -1.96 14.07
N PHE A 10 -9.96 -2.52 12.95
CA PHE A 10 -9.90 -1.84 11.65
C PHE A 10 -10.72 -0.54 11.64
N LYS A 11 -11.93 -0.56 12.22
CA LYS A 11 -12.77 0.64 12.34
C LYS A 11 -12.11 1.72 13.19
N ASN A 12 -11.48 1.34 14.31
CA ASN A 12 -10.79 2.27 15.20
C ASN A 12 -9.52 2.87 14.58
N LEU A 13 -8.84 2.12 13.71
CA LEU A 13 -7.71 2.65 12.92
C LEU A 13 -8.16 3.69 11.88
N ASN A 14 -9.46 3.76 11.56
CA ASN A 14 -10.03 4.66 10.56
C ASN A 14 -9.28 4.60 9.21
N ILE A 15 -8.88 3.39 8.83
CA ILE A 15 -8.05 3.13 7.65
C ILE A 15 -8.85 2.38 6.59
N SER A 16 -8.62 2.72 5.33
CA SER A 16 -9.20 2.04 4.17
C SER A 16 -8.13 1.23 3.43
N ILE A 17 -8.56 0.25 2.64
CA ILE A 17 -7.66 -0.51 1.74
C ILE A 17 -6.87 0.44 0.83
N ASN A 18 -7.48 1.51 0.35
CA ASN A 18 -6.79 2.51 -0.48
C ASN A 18 -5.63 3.20 0.25
N ASN A 19 -5.72 3.40 1.58
CA ASN A 19 -4.60 3.96 2.34
C ASN A 19 -3.41 3.00 2.40
N ILE A 20 -3.70 1.70 2.54
CA ILE A 20 -2.70 0.63 2.53
C ILE A 20 -2.03 0.53 1.16
N LEU A 21 -2.83 0.57 0.08
CA LEU A 21 -2.31 0.54 -1.30
C LEU A 21 -1.46 1.78 -1.63
N VAL A 22 -1.88 2.97 -1.20
CA VAL A 22 -1.08 4.20 -1.37
C VAL A 22 0.26 4.10 -0.65
N PHE A 23 0.29 3.59 0.59
CA PHE A 23 1.54 3.34 1.29
C PHE A 23 2.47 2.42 0.49
N ALA A 24 1.96 1.27 0.02
CA ALA A 24 2.73 0.34 -0.79
C ALA A 24 3.23 0.96 -2.12
N ALA A 25 2.41 1.79 -2.77
CA ALA A 25 2.81 2.49 -3.99
C ALA A 25 3.93 3.50 -3.73
N VAL A 26 3.88 4.24 -2.61
CA VAL A 26 4.94 5.17 -2.22
C VAL A 26 6.23 4.43 -1.85
N MET A 27 6.14 3.29 -1.15
CA MET A 27 7.30 2.43 -0.87
C MET A 27 8.01 1.98 -2.15
N ASN A 28 7.26 1.61 -3.20
CA ASN A 28 7.84 1.17 -4.47
C ASN A 28 8.36 2.31 -5.35
N THR A 29 7.75 3.50 -5.28
CA THR A 29 8.04 4.59 -6.23
C THR A 29 8.90 5.71 -5.64
N GLY A 30 9.08 5.75 -4.30
CA GLY A 30 9.88 6.75 -3.60
C GLY A 30 9.29 8.17 -3.55
N GLY A 31 8.08 8.38 -4.06
CA GLY A 31 7.52 9.72 -4.17
C GLY A 31 6.01 9.80 -4.42
N ILE A 32 5.40 10.89 -3.96
CA ILE A 32 3.96 11.15 -4.06
C ILE A 32 3.50 11.25 -5.53
N VAL A 33 4.25 11.98 -6.37
CA VAL A 33 3.89 12.18 -7.78
C VAL A 33 4.03 10.87 -8.55
N SER A 34 5.11 10.12 -8.34
CA SER A 34 5.30 8.82 -8.97
C SER A 34 4.20 7.82 -8.57
N ALA A 35 3.88 7.76 -7.27
CA ALA A 35 2.79 6.93 -6.76
C ALA A 35 1.42 7.32 -7.31
N SER A 36 1.19 8.60 -7.65
CA SER A 36 -0.10 9.05 -8.18
C SER A 36 -0.37 8.50 -9.58
N TYR A 37 0.66 8.27 -10.38
CA TYR A 37 0.53 7.57 -11.66
C TYR A 37 0.15 6.10 -11.45
N TYR A 38 0.74 5.42 -10.46
CA TYR A 38 0.41 4.02 -10.14
C TYR A 38 -1.01 3.86 -9.61
N MET A 39 -1.45 4.81 -8.79
CA MET A 39 -2.78 4.81 -8.16
C MET A 39 -3.86 5.49 -9.02
N ASN A 40 -3.51 5.96 -10.23
CA ASN A 40 -4.40 6.68 -11.15
C ASN A 40 -5.25 7.77 -10.45
N CYS A 41 -4.60 8.62 -9.65
CA CYS A 41 -5.26 9.71 -8.93
C CYS A 41 -4.36 10.95 -8.82
N SER A 42 -4.84 12.02 -8.19
CA SER A 42 -4.04 13.23 -8.03
C SER A 42 -2.93 13.05 -6.97
N PRO A 43 -1.79 13.75 -7.09
CA PRO A 43 -0.77 13.79 -6.04
C PRO A 43 -1.32 14.25 -4.67
N SER A 44 -2.33 15.12 -4.66
CA SER A 44 -3.00 15.56 -3.43
C SER A 44 -3.79 14.43 -2.75
N ALA A 45 -4.46 13.57 -3.53
CA ALA A 45 -5.16 12.40 -3.02
C ALA A 45 -4.18 11.37 -2.42
N VAL A 46 -3.05 11.13 -3.10
CA VAL A 46 -1.96 10.29 -2.56
C VAL A 46 -1.42 10.86 -1.26
N SER A 47 -1.09 12.16 -1.22
CA SER A 47 -0.57 12.82 -0.01
C SER A 47 -1.54 12.70 1.18
N LEU A 48 -2.83 12.96 0.96
CA LEU A 48 -3.85 12.84 2.01
C LEU A 48 -4.01 11.40 2.49
N SER A 49 -4.03 10.44 1.55
CA SER A 49 -4.16 9.02 1.85
C SER A 49 -2.96 8.47 2.62
N LEU A 50 -1.74 8.84 2.20
CA LEU A 50 -0.49 8.47 2.88
C LEU A 50 -0.44 9.08 4.29
N LYS A 51 -0.81 10.36 4.43
CA LYS A 51 -0.86 11.01 5.74
C LYS A 51 -1.79 10.26 6.69
N LYS A 52 -2.99 9.87 6.24
CA LYS A 52 -3.92 9.06 7.05
C LYS A 52 -3.31 7.72 7.45
N PHE A 53 -2.66 7.01 6.52
CA PHE A 53 -1.97 5.76 6.84
C PHE A 53 -0.90 5.96 7.93
N CYS A 54 -0.04 6.97 7.79
CA CYS A 54 1.02 7.24 8.76
C CYS A 54 0.49 7.61 10.16
N THR A 55 -0.72 8.17 10.29
CA THR A 55 -1.30 8.48 11.62
C THR A 55 -1.66 7.25 12.44
N CYS A 56 -1.69 6.06 11.84
CA CYS A 56 -1.93 4.81 12.56
C CYS A 56 -0.70 4.32 13.35
N PHE A 57 0.47 4.94 13.14
CA PHE A 57 1.74 4.50 13.70
C PHE A 57 2.36 5.62 14.55
N PRO A 58 2.97 5.28 15.70
CA PRO A 58 3.63 6.27 16.54
C PRO A 58 4.94 6.79 15.90
N GLU A 59 5.65 5.92 15.19
CA GLU A 59 6.91 6.24 14.54
C GLU A 59 6.71 6.81 13.14
N LYS A 60 7.65 7.65 12.71
CA LYS A 60 7.64 8.17 11.33
C LYS A 60 8.01 7.06 10.37
N LEU A 61 7.15 6.82 9.38
CA LEU A 61 7.39 5.85 8.31
C LEU A 61 8.26 6.41 7.17
N PHE A 62 8.31 7.73 7.01
CA PHE A 62 9.10 8.37 5.97
C PHE A 62 9.84 9.59 6.50
N SER A 63 11.10 9.72 6.12
CA SER A 63 11.83 10.98 6.18
C SER A 63 11.75 11.70 4.83
N ARG A 64 12.13 12.98 4.82
CA ARG A 64 12.21 13.78 3.60
C ARG A 64 13.64 14.21 3.34
N GLU A 65 14.13 13.87 2.17
CA GLU A 65 15.37 14.40 1.62
C GLU A 65 15.04 15.15 0.33
N GLY A 66 14.92 16.47 0.43
CA GLY A 66 14.44 17.31 -0.67
C GLY A 66 13.01 16.95 -1.09
N ARG A 67 12.88 16.41 -2.31
CA ARG A 67 11.58 15.98 -2.90
C ARG A 67 11.31 14.48 -2.74
N CYS A 68 12.28 13.73 -2.23
CA CYS A 68 12.16 12.28 -2.09
C CYS A 68 11.59 11.91 -0.72
N LEU A 69 10.75 10.88 -0.70
CA LEU A 69 10.33 10.23 0.53
C LEU A 69 11.23 9.02 0.72
N ILE A 70 12.03 9.03 1.78
CA ILE A 70 12.91 7.93 2.12
C ILE A 70 12.21 7.09 3.20
N PRO A 71 11.94 5.80 2.94
CA PRO A 71 11.37 4.93 3.96
C PRO A 71 12.29 4.82 5.17
N THR A 72 11.71 4.81 6.36
CA THR A 72 12.45 4.42 7.57
C THR A 72 12.55 2.90 7.67
N GLU A 73 13.37 2.42 8.61
CA GLU A 73 13.47 0.98 8.90
C GLU A 73 12.10 0.39 9.28
N GLU A 74 11.33 1.11 10.11
CA GLU A 74 9.97 0.71 10.50
C GLU A 74 9.05 0.57 9.28
N ALA A 75 9.12 1.50 8.32
CA ALA A 75 8.32 1.39 7.10
C ALA A 75 8.74 0.21 6.22
N GLN A 76 10.02 -0.13 6.20
CA GLN A 76 10.51 -1.28 5.46
C GLN A 76 10.01 -2.59 6.09
N LEU A 77 10.08 -2.71 7.41
CA LEU A 77 9.55 -3.87 8.14
C LEU A 77 8.05 -4.02 7.89
N LEU A 78 7.30 -2.93 8.05
CA LEU A 78 5.86 -2.90 7.81
C LEU A 78 5.50 -3.27 6.36
N TYR A 79 6.27 -2.80 5.39
CA TYR A 79 6.06 -3.13 3.98
C TYR A 79 6.33 -4.60 3.66
N ASN A 80 7.30 -5.21 4.33
CA ASN A 80 7.59 -6.64 4.19
C ASN A 80 6.41 -7.51 4.68
N ASP A 81 5.65 -7.06 5.68
CA ASP A 81 4.45 -7.75 6.17
C ASP A 81 3.19 -7.45 5.33
N ILE A 82 3.04 -6.20 4.88
CA ILE A 82 1.85 -5.76 4.14
C ILE A 82 1.86 -6.26 2.68
N SER A 83 3.02 -6.25 2.01
CA SER A 83 3.08 -6.56 0.59
C SER A 83 2.60 -7.99 0.24
N PRO A 84 2.93 -9.05 1.01
CA PRO A 84 2.36 -10.37 0.78
C PRO A 84 0.85 -10.42 1.06
N ALA A 85 0.35 -9.70 2.06
CA ALA A 85 -1.07 -9.63 2.36
C ALA A 85 -1.87 -9.01 1.21
N ILE A 86 -1.35 -7.94 0.58
CA ILE A 86 -1.93 -7.34 -0.63
C ILE A 86 -1.95 -8.38 -1.78
N ARG A 87 -0.85 -9.10 -2.00
CA ARG A 87 -0.77 -10.13 -3.06
C ARG A 87 -1.76 -11.27 -2.81
N ASN A 88 -1.92 -11.70 -1.57
CA ASN A 88 -2.88 -12.74 -1.20
C ASN A 88 -4.32 -12.28 -1.42
N LEU A 89 -4.64 -11.03 -1.08
CA LEU A 89 -5.95 -10.45 -1.35
C LEU A 89 -6.21 -10.39 -2.86
N LEU A 90 -5.22 -9.92 -3.64
CA LEU A 90 -5.32 -9.88 -5.10
C LEU A 90 -5.56 -11.28 -5.66
N TYR A 91 -4.74 -12.26 -5.27
CA TYR A 91 -4.90 -13.65 -5.68
C TYR A 91 -6.28 -14.19 -5.34
N ALA A 92 -6.76 -13.99 -4.11
CA ALA A 92 -8.10 -14.45 -3.72
C ALA A 92 -9.23 -13.82 -4.56
N MET A 93 -9.07 -12.56 -4.96
CA MET A 93 -10.04 -11.84 -5.78
C MET A 93 -9.99 -12.21 -7.27
N THR A 94 -8.81 -12.54 -7.79
CA THR A 94 -8.62 -12.86 -9.22
C THR A 94 -8.64 -14.35 -9.53
N SER A 95 -8.40 -15.22 -8.55
CA SER A 95 -8.43 -16.68 -8.73
C SER A 95 -9.83 -17.23 -8.99
N SER A 96 -10.88 -16.41 -8.82
CA SER A 96 -12.26 -16.75 -9.21
C SER A 96 -12.60 -16.32 -10.65
N THR A 97 -11.70 -15.61 -11.32
CA THR A 97 -11.81 -15.25 -12.74
C THR A 97 -10.83 -16.10 -13.51
N ASP A 98 -11.36 -17.08 -14.24
CA ASP A 98 -10.59 -18.07 -14.97
C ASP A 98 -9.42 -17.47 -15.75
N ILE A 99 -8.30 -18.15 -15.58
CA ILE A 99 -7.14 -18.18 -16.46
C ILE A 99 -7.65 -18.51 -17.86
N SER A 100 -7.83 -17.49 -18.69
CA SER A 100 -7.90 -17.67 -20.14
C SER A 100 -7.15 -16.54 -20.83
N SER A 101 -5.96 -16.89 -21.34
CA SER A 101 -5.18 -16.20 -22.37
C SER A 101 -4.48 -14.88 -21.96
N THR A 102 -3.18 -14.64 -22.15
CA THR A 102 -2.10 -15.30 -22.92
C THR A 102 -0.74 -14.76 -22.42
N ALA A 103 0.33 -15.54 -22.67
CA ALA A 103 1.76 -15.20 -22.59
C ALA A 103 2.10 -13.74 -23.00
N VAL A 104 3.15 -13.13 -22.43
CA VAL A 104 4.51 -12.96 -23.00
C VAL A 104 5.15 -11.94 -22.02
N GLU A 105 6.26 -12.15 -21.30
CA GLU A 105 7.63 -12.29 -21.78
C GLU A 105 8.55 -12.76 -20.64
N GLN A 106 9.28 -13.86 -20.85
CA GLN A 106 10.65 -13.95 -20.38
C GLN A 106 11.52 -13.14 -21.34
N ILE A 107 12.27 -12.14 -20.85
CA ILE A 107 13.49 -11.61 -21.49
C ILE A 107 14.40 -11.23 -20.31
N SER A 108 15.33 -12.13 -19.98
CA SER A 108 16.80 -12.06 -20.23
C SER A 108 17.55 -11.24 -19.19
#